data_AF-A0A7K4CSI6-F1
#
_entry.id   AF-A0A7K4CSI6-F1
#
_cell.length_a   1.000
_cell.length_b   1.000
_cell.length_c   1.000
_cell.angle_alpha   90.00
_cell.angle_beta   90.00
_cell.angle_gamma   90.00
#
_symmetry.space_group_name_H-M   'P 1'
#
loop_
_entity.id
_entity.type
_entity.pdbx_description
1 polymer ?
#
loop_
_entity_poly.entity_id
_entity_poly.type
_entity_poly.pdbx_seq_one_letter_code
_entity_poly.pdbx_strand_id
1 'polypeptide(L)'
;MILPHTNLAYVSWMFVAHSLVQYPGFFLVFQYFFQGMQKADYQMVGFVLREFMLRLTAQAIMVLICREIFAGQVIYGSAFGAGIGLVLGYQVGDTRLFFITWGMYKNLGLKSSPVFVAQFTRAEFKETFKFGFKIAVGLRDGSRVCTGNPGLKPCAALAYLMTFENRIMNGLLDRERALAPQAARSSEAIYRREESARKEGPRPSYWRDSDRILHSFSFNRYIDKTQVFSNIEDDRISHRVIHVQFLAKIGRFIGRVLGLNEDLIEAIALGHDVGHAPFGHEGEKVLDNACTRHGIGHFHHNAQSIIFLDQVESAYRNQPNPFPGLNLSVQTLDGILCHNGEVHVREIQPDLAVAKDAARAIARLDASLDKAIQAPGSLDLCPMSLEACIVRNCDTISYIGRDIEDAITLGLITRGEIPDTILGNTNRQVMDVLIKDLIKNTLDAGLSRVSYSKDVYQALLLLYDFNMKHIYKHETLASKIHEVPGQMERLFERACDDISRGNENAPVFTDHVRLVGKDYLDQHEANPAIIARDYVAGMTDRYFKKVVTASF
;
A
#
# COMPACT_ATOMS: atom_id res chain seq x y z
N MET A 1 32.70 -20.65 -27.72
CA MET A 1 32.83 -19.28 -28.26
C MET A 1 31.57 -18.53 -27.84
N ILE A 2 31.63 -17.76 -26.75
CA ILE A 2 30.51 -16.99 -26.21
C ILE A 2 30.85 -15.54 -26.47
N LEU A 3 30.62 -15.07 -27.69
CA LEU A 3 30.63 -13.65 -28.01
C LEU A 3 29.33 -13.32 -28.74
N PRO A 4 28.70 -12.18 -28.45
CA PRO A 4 27.43 -11.82 -29.06
C PRO A 4 27.60 -11.54 -30.55
N HIS A 5 26.67 -12.00 -31.39
CA HIS A 5 26.76 -11.88 -32.86
C HIS A 5 26.00 -10.67 -33.44
N THR A 6 25.48 -9.76 -32.61
CA THR A 6 24.70 -8.62 -33.07
C THR A 6 25.30 -7.29 -32.61
N ASN A 7 25.29 -6.29 -33.49
CA ASN A 7 25.83 -4.95 -33.20
C ASN A 7 25.15 -4.31 -31.99
N LEU A 8 23.87 -4.61 -31.75
CA LEU A 8 23.13 -4.14 -30.58
C LEU A 8 23.70 -4.71 -29.28
N ALA A 9 24.06 -6.00 -29.26
CA ALA A 9 24.64 -6.64 -28.08
C ALA A 9 26.06 -6.11 -27.77
N TYR A 10 26.83 -5.74 -28.80
CA TYR A 10 28.12 -5.06 -28.61
C TYR A 10 27.96 -3.67 -27.97
N VAL A 11 26.98 -2.88 -28.42
CA VAL A 11 26.70 -1.56 -27.85
C VAL A 11 26.18 -1.67 -26.41
N SER A 12 25.34 -2.66 -26.12
CA SER A 12 24.89 -2.94 -24.75
C SER A 12 26.06 -3.31 -23.82
N TRP A 13 27.02 -4.11 -24.29
CA TRP A 13 28.22 -4.44 -23.51
C TRP A 13 29.16 -3.26 -23.30
N MET A 14 29.28 -2.35 -24.28
CA MET A 14 30.01 -1.09 -24.11
C MET A 14 29.37 -0.20 -23.04
N PHE A 15 28.04 -0.08 -23.02
CA PHE A 15 27.32 0.67 -21.99
C PHE A 15 27.50 0.05 -20.60
N VAL A 16 27.38 -1.28 -20.50
CA VAL A 16 27.61 -2.03 -19.25
C VAL A 16 29.05 -1.84 -18.76
N ALA A 17 30.05 -1.94 -19.63
CA ALA A 17 31.45 -1.73 -19.28
C ALA A 17 31.76 -0.28 -18.87
N HIS A 18 31.14 0.70 -19.53
CA HIS A 18 31.30 2.11 -19.17
C HIS A 18 30.64 2.45 -17.82
N SER A 19 29.45 1.92 -17.56
CA SER A 19 28.74 2.10 -16.28
C SER A 19 29.40 1.34 -15.12
N LEU A 20 30.01 0.18 -15.38
CA LEU A 20 30.81 -0.61 -14.42
C LEU A 20 32.01 0.17 -13.85
N VAL A 21 32.60 1.07 -14.65
CA VAL A 21 33.74 1.89 -14.23
C VAL A 21 33.29 3.13 -13.45
N GLN A 22 32.07 3.64 -13.71
CA GLN A 22 31.59 4.89 -13.11
C GLN A 22 30.81 4.69 -11.80
N TYR A 23 30.04 3.61 -11.63
CA TYR A 23 29.19 3.41 -10.46
C TYR A 23 29.14 1.93 -10.01
N PRO A 24 29.92 1.52 -8.98
CA PRO A 24 29.97 0.13 -8.51
C PRO A 24 28.62 -0.45 -8.02
N GLY A 25 27.68 0.41 -7.61
CA GLY A 25 26.34 0.00 -7.18
C GLY A 25 25.37 -0.39 -8.31
N PHE A 26 25.68 -0.03 -9.56
CA PHE A 26 24.85 -0.34 -10.72
C PHE A 26 24.91 -1.83 -11.12
N PHE A 27 25.92 -2.57 -10.62
CA PHE A 27 26.09 -4.00 -10.87
C PHE A 27 24.94 -4.83 -10.29
N LEU A 28 24.42 -4.50 -9.10
CA LEU A 28 23.31 -5.24 -8.49
C LEU A 28 22.01 -5.12 -9.30
N VAL A 29 21.69 -3.92 -9.80
CA VAL A 29 20.46 -3.66 -10.55
C VAL A 29 20.50 -4.34 -11.93
N PHE A 30 21.65 -4.31 -12.60
CA PHE A 30 21.85 -5.07 -13.84
C PHE A 30 21.90 -6.58 -13.62
N GLN A 31 22.46 -7.04 -12.50
CA GLN A 31 22.46 -8.45 -12.13
C GLN A 31 21.02 -8.96 -11.92
N TYR A 32 20.15 -8.19 -11.26
CA TYR A 32 18.73 -8.55 -11.12
C TYR A 32 17.95 -8.46 -12.44
N PHE A 33 18.24 -7.47 -13.29
CA PHE A 33 17.62 -7.34 -14.61
C PHE A 33 18.02 -8.48 -15.57
N PHE A 34 19.28 -8.92 -15.55
CA PHE A 34 19.76 -10.06 -16.34
C PHE A 34 19.41 -11.44 -15.75
N GLN A 35 19.26 -11.54 -14.42
CA GLN A 35 18.69 -12.71 -13.74
C GLN A 35 17.24 -13.00 -14.19
N GLY A 36 16.50 -11.98 -14.61
CA GLY A 36 15.17 -12.13 -15.20
C GLY A 36 15.14 -12.62 -16.66
N MET A 37 16.24 -12.50 -17.42
CA MET A 37 16.20 -12.66 -18.88
C MET A 37 17.00 -13.82 -19.49
N GLN A 38 17.86 -14.55 -18.76
CA GLN A 38 18.67 -15.63 -19.38
C GLN A 38 18.70 -16.95 -18.59
N LYS A 39 18.13 -17.97 -19.23
CA LYS A 39 18.01 -19.40 -18.91
C LYS A 39 19.21 -20.05 -18.18
N ALA A 40 18.98 -20.36 -16.89
CA ALA A 40 19.39 -21.48 -16.02
C ALA A 40 20.70 -22.31 -16.18
N ASP A 41 21.32 -22.54 -17.34
CA ASP A 41 22.26 -23.68 -17.43
C ASP A 41 23.77 -23.38 -17.28
N TYR A 42 24.25 -22.17 -17.59
CA TYR A 42 25.70 -21.90 -17.53
C TYR A 42 26.21 -21.46 -16.14
N GLN A 43 25.32 -20.93 -15.28
CA GLN A 43 25.67 -20.53 -13.92
C GLN A 43 26.01 -21.74 -13.03
N MET A 44 25.27 -22.84 -13.18
CA MET A 44 25.47 -24.03 -12.36
C MET A 44 26.80 -24.73 -12.68
N VAL A 45 27.17 -24.81 -13.97
CA VAL A 45 28.45 -25.39 -14.39
C VAL A 45 29.64 -24.54 -13.93
N GLY A 46 29.56 -23.22 -14.08
CA GLY A 46 30.61 -22.29 -13.62
C GLY A 46 30.77 -22.29 -12.10
N PHE A 47 29.65 -22.35 -11.37
CA PHE A 47 29.65 -22.45 -9.91
C PHE A 47 30.24 -23.78 -9.44
N VAL A 48 29.87 -24.92 -10.04
CA VAL A 48 30.39 -26.25 -9.66
C VAL A 48 31.89 -26.38 -9.94
N LEU A 49 32.37 -25.87 -11.08
CA LEU A 49 33.81 -25.86 -11.40
C LEU A 49 34.61 -24.94 -10.46
N ARG A 50 34.07 -23.75 -10.13
CA ARG A 50 34.75 -22.73 -9.32
C ARG A 50 34.72 -23.03 -7.83
N GLU A 51 33.55 -23.35 -7.29
CA GLU A 51 33.31 -23.47 -5.85
C GLU A 51 33.58 -24.88 -5.33
N PHE A 52 33.44 -25.91 -6.16
CA PHE A 52 33.57 -27.30 -5.73
C PHE A 52 34.89 -27.93 -6.16
N MET A 53 35.18 -28.03 -7.47
CA MET A 53 36.29 -28.86 -7.96
C MET A 53 37.69 -28.32 -7.59
N LEU A 54 37.95 -27.03 -7.80
CA LEU A 54 39.27 -26.45 -7.51
C LEU A 54 39.53 -26.30 -5.99
N ARG A 55 38.48 -26.04 -5.20
CA ARG A 55 38.60 -25.94 -3.74
C ARG A 55 38.89 -27.29 -3.12
N LEU A 56 38.16 -28.33 -3.50
CA LEU A 56 38.38 -29.68 -2.98
C LEU A 56 39.77 -30.21 -3.33
N THR A 57 40.25 -29.97 -4.55
CA THR A 57 41.58 -30.43 -4.97
C THR A 57 42.72 -29.65 -4.30
N ALA A 58 42.64 -28.32 -4.22
CA ALA A 58 43.64 -27.50 -3.53
C ALA A 58 43.68 -27.78 -2.01
N GLN A 59 42.51 -27.98 -1.39
CA GLN A 59 42.43 -28.38 0.02
C GLN A 59 43.02 -29.76 0.26
N ALA A 60 42.67 -30.76 -0.56
CA ALA A 60 43.20 -32.12 -0.40
C ALA A 60 44.74 -32.13 -0.50
N ILE A 61 45.31 -31.41 -1.47
CA ILE A 61 46.76 -31.31 -1.65
C ILE A 61 47.43 -30.63 -0.44
N MET A 62 46.90 -29.50 0.02
CA MET A 62 47.49 -28.77 1.15
C MET A 62 47.32 -29.49 2.48
N VAL A 63 46.23 -30.24 2.67
CA VAL A 63 46.06 -31.15 3.81
C VAL A 63 47.12 -32.23 3.83
N LEU A 64 47.42 -32.85 2.68
CA LEU A 64 48.46 -33.88 2.59
C LEU A 64 49.85 -33.31 2.86
N ILE A 65 50.18 -32.15 2.28
CA ILE A 65 51.46 -31.47 2.50
C ILE A 65 51.60 -31.05 3.97
N CYS A 66 50.58 -30.44 4.57
CA CYS A 66 50.64 -30.00 5.96
C CYS A 66 50.60 -31.19 6.94
N ARG A 67 50.02 -32.33 6.58
CA ARG A 67 50.15 -33.56 7.40
C ARG A 67 51.59 -34.06 7.48
N GLU A 68 52.31 -34.04 6.38
CA GLU A 68 53.73 -34.42 6.36
C GLU A 68 54.60 -33.42 7.13
N ILE A 69 54.34 -32.12 6.96
CA ILE A 69 55.08 -31.07 7.69
C ILE A 69 54.83 -31.15 9.20
N PHE A 70 53.61 -31.50 9.63
CA PHE A 70 53.21 -31.64 11.02
C PHE A 70 53.01 -33.11 11.43
N ALA A 71 53.94 -34.00 11.03
CA ALA A 71 53.82 -35.45 11.21
C ALA A 71 53.56 -35.91 12.68
N GLY A 72 53.99 -35.12 13.67
CA GLY A 72 53.75 -35.41 15.10
C GLY A 72 52.35 -35.02 15.61
N GLN A 73 51.61 -34.16 14.91
CA GLN A 73 50.27 -33.70 15.30
C GLN A 73 49.34 -33.58 14.08
N VAL A 74 48.99 -34.74 13.55
CA VAL A 74 48.25 -34.93 12.28
C VAL A 74 46.93 -34.14 12.23
N ILE A 75 46.23 -33.97 13.35
CA ILE A 75 44.95 -33.23 13.40
C ILE A 75 45.17 -31.74 13.08
N TYR A 76 46.19 -31.12 13.68
CA TYR A 76 46.50 -29.71 13.43
C TYR A 76 47.04 -29.50 12.00
N GLY A 77 47.90 -30.39 11.50
CA GLY A 77 48.36 -30.35 10.11
C GLY A 77 47.20 -30.43 9.11
N SER A 78 46.21 -31.27 9.38
CA SER A 78 45.01 -31.39 8.53
C SER A 78 44.15 -30.14 8.56
N ALA A 79 43.86 -29.59 9.74
CA ALA A 79 43.03 -28.41 9.89
C ALA A 79 43.69 -27.17 9.26
N PHE A 80 44.99 -27.00 9.46
CA PHE A 80 45.75 -25.88 8.91
C PHE A 80 45.88 -25.99 7.39
N GLY A 81 46.17 -27.20 6.87
CA GLY A 81 46.22 -27.46 5.43
C GLY A 81 44.87 -27.24 4.73
N ALA A 82 43.76 -27.61 5.37
CA ALA A 82 42.42 -27.37 4.82
C ALA A 82 42.07 -25.87 4.78
N GLY A 83 42.47 -25.11 5.80
CA GLY A 83 42.30 -23.65 5.83
C GLY A 83 43.14 -22.94 4.77
N ILE A 84 44.42 -23.27 4.68
CA ILE A 84 45.33 -22.68 3.68
C ILE A 84 44.90 -23.07 2.26
N GLY A 85 44.54 -24.34 2.03
CA GLY A 85 44.07 -24.79 0.72
C GLY A 85 42.78 -24.12 0.27
N LEU A 86 41.89 -23.75 1.21
CA LEU A 86 40.68 -22.98 0.90
C LEU A 86 41.01 -21.56 0.41
N VAL A 87 41.92 -20.88 1.11
CA VAL A 87 42.36 -19.51 0.78
C VAL A 87 43.14 -19.49 -0.54
N LEU A 88 44.07 -20.43 -0.73
CA LEU A 88 44.83 -20.56 -1.98
C LEU A 88 43.93 -20.96 -3.15
N GLY A 89 42.98 -21.87 -2.96
CA GLY A 89 42.01 -22.22 -3.99
C GLY A 89 41.19 -21.01 -4.45
N TYR A 90 40.84 -20.12 -3.52
CA TYR A 90 40.17 -18.85 -3.81
C TYR A 90 41.06 -17.92 -4.66
N GLN A 91 42.29 -17.68 -4.20
CA GLN A 91 43.23 -16.77 -4.88
C GLN A 91 43.70 -17.29 -6.24
N VAL A 92 43.92 -18.61 -6.40
CA VAL A 92 44.32 -19.20 -7.69
C VAL A 92 43.19 -19.10 -8.71
N GLY A 93 41.93 -19.28 -8.28
CA GLY A 93 40.75 -19.07 -9.13
C GLY A 93 40.66 -17.65 -9.67
N ASP A 94 40.78 -16.66 -8.79
CA ASP A 94 40.69 -15.24 -9.14
C ASP A 94 41.90 -14.79 -9.99
N THR A 95 43.10 -15.28 -9.66
CA THR A 95 44.32 -14.96 -10.41
C THR A 95 44.27 -15.53 -11.83
N ARG A 96 43.75 -16.75 -12.01
CA ARG A 96 43.59 -17.36 -13.33
C ARG A 96 42.56 -16.62 -14.18
N LEU A 97 41.44 -16.21 -13.58
CA LEU A 97 40.44 -15.40 -14.27
C LEU A 97 41.00 -14.04 -14.68
N PHE A 98 41.81 -13.41 -13.82
CA PHE A 98 42.53 -12.18 -14.14
C PHE A 98 43.46 -12.37 -15.35
N PHE A 99 44.29 -13.42 -15.39
CA PHE A 99 45.20 -13.66 -16.51
C PHE A 99 44.49 -14.04 -17.82
N ILE A 100 43.39 -14.80 -17.76
CA ILE A 100 42.55 -15.11 -18.94
C ILE A 100 41.94 -13.81 -19.47
N THR A 101 41.36 -13.00 -18.59
CA THR A 101 40.74 -11.72 -18.95
C THR A 101 41.78 -10.73 -19.48
N TRP A 102 42.97 -10.68 -18.89
CA TRP A 102 44.10 -9.87 -19.35
C TRP A 102 44.63 -10.33 -20.72
N GLY A 103 44.71 -11.64 -20.96
CA GLY A 103 45.08 -12.20 -22.27
C GLY A 103 44.08 -11.83 -23.36
N MET A 104 42.78 -11.88 -23.05
CA MET A 104 41.73 -11.39 -23.95
C MET A 104 41.84 -9.88 -24.20
N TYR A 105 42.14 -9.10 -23.16
CA TYR A 105 42.32 -7.64 -23.23
C TYR A 105 43.51 -7.25 -24.12
N LYS A 106 44.62 -7.99 -24.05
CA LYS A 106 45.82 -7.77 -24.89
C LYS A 106 45.59 -8.16 -26.36
N ASN A 107 44.86 -9.24 -26.61
CA ASN A 107 44.50 -9.68 -27.97
C ASN A 107 43.55 -8.71 -28.70
N LEU A 108 42.90 -7.80 -27.98
CA LEU A 108 42.07 -6.72 -28.52
C LEU A 108 42.85 -5.42 -28.83
N GLY A 109 44.18 -5.42 -28.68
CA GLY A 109 45.05 -4.28 -29.03
C GLY A 109 45.06 -3.13 -28.00
N LEU A 110 44.49 -3.34 -26.81
CA LEU A 110 44.36 -2.31 -25.77
C LEU A 110 45.61 -2.25 -24.86
N LYS A 111 46.03 -1.04 -24.48
CA LYS A 111 47.17 -0.83 -23.57
C LYS A 111 46.82 -1.33 -22.16
N SER A 112 47.68 -2.18 -21.60
CA SER A 112 47.48 -2.80 -20.29
C SER A 112 47.81 -1.90 -19.09
N SER A 113 48.38 -0.71 -19.31
CA SER A 113 48.80 0.18 -18.22
C SER A 113 47.70 0.61 -17.24
N PRO A 114 46.42 0.82 -17.64
CA PRO A 114 45.37 1.25 -16.71
C PRO A 114 44.97 0.17 -15.70
N VAL A 115 45.14 -1.10 -16.03
CA VAL A 115 44.76 -2.24 -15.17
C VAL A 115 45.66 -2.36 -13.94
N PHE A 116 46.87 -1.79 -14.00
CA PHE A 116 47.86 -1.87 -12.93
C PHE A 116 48.06 -0.54 -12.18
N VAL A 117 47.18 0.45 -12.38
CA VAL A 117 47.23 1.71 -11.62
C VAL A 117 46.55 1.48 -10.27
N ALA A 118 47.33 1.39 -9.19
CA ALA A 118 46.80 1.37 -7.84
C ALA A 118 46.18 2.74 -7.50
N GLN A 119 44.84 2.83 -7.50
CA GLN A 119 44.10 4.03 -7.10
C GLN A 119 43.94 4.12 -5.57
N PHE A 120 45.02 3.88 -4.82
CA PHE A 120 45.04 4.10 -3.38
C PHE A 120 46.22 5.00 -3.04
N THR A 121 45.97 6.07 -2.30
CA THR A 121 47.06 6.86 -1.74
C THR A 121 47.78 6.07 -0.65
N ARG A 122 49.07 6.35 -0.44
CA ARG A 122 49.88 5.69 0.60
C ARG A 122 49.28 5.88 2.01
N ALA A 123 48.49 6.92 2.21
CA ALA A 123 47.76 7.19 3.44
C ALA A 123 46.54 6.26 3.62
N GLU A 124 45.72 6.07 2.59
CA GLU A 124 44.56 5.18 2.61
C GLU A 124 44.95 3.71 2.81
N PHE A 125 46.05 3.29 2.19
CA PHE A 125 46.59 1.94 2.40
C PHE A 125 47.01 1.73 3.87
N LYS A 126 47.67 2.72 4.47
CA LYS A 126 48.18 2.63 5.85
C LYS A 126 47.06 2.62 6.90
N GLU A 127 45.98 3.38 6.67
CA GLU A 127 44.79 3.38 7.54
C GLU A 127 43.99 2.08 7.41
N THR A 128 43.79 1.58 6.17
CA THR A 128 43.10 0.31 5.94
C THR A 128 43.86 -0.85 6.58
N PHE A 129 45.20 -0.84 6.53
CA PHE A 129 46.04 -1.85 7.17
C PHE A 129 45.98 -1.78 8.70
N LYS A 130 45.99 -0.58 9.29
CA LYS A 130 45.80 -0.40 10.75
C LYS A 130 44.44 -0.92 11.22
N PHE A 131 43.39 -0.67 10.43
CA PHE A 131 42.03 -1.09 10.77
C PHE A 131 41.87 -2.61 10.64
N GLY A 132 42.35 -3.19 9.55
CA GLY A 132 42.38 -4.64 9.33
C GLY A 132 43.22 -5.39 10.36
N PHE A 133 44.37 -4.83 10.75
CA PHE A 133 45.24 -5.41 11.78
C PHE A 133 44.59 -5.44 13.17
N LYS A 134 43.87 -4.38 13.57
CA LYS A 134 43.16 -4.35 14.87
C LYS A 134 42.04 -5.39 14.94
N ILE A 135 41.33 -5.62 13.83
CA ILE A 135 40.27 -6.64 13.75
C ILE A 135 40.88 -8.05 13.76
N ALA A 136 41.97 -8.27 13.01
CA ALA A 136 42.61 -9.58 12.93
C ALA A 136 43.31 -10.02 14.23
N VAL A 137 43.81 -9.07 15.03
CA VAL A 137 44.58 -9.35 16.26
C VAL A 137 43.70 -9.34 17.52
N GLY A 138 42.38 -9.12 17.39
CA GLY A 138 41.44 -9.31 18.50
C GLY A 138 41.64 -8.37 19.70
N LEU A 139 42.28 -7.22 19.50
CA LEU A 139 42.39 -6.18 20.53
C LEU A 139 41.05 -5.45 20.68
N ARG A 140 40.10 -6.08 21.37
CA ARG A 140 38.92 -5.44 21.93
C ARG A 140 39.35 -4.64 23.15
N ASP A 141 39.42 -3.32 23.01
CA ASP A 141 39.35 -2.47 24.19
C ASP A 141 37.86 -2.39 24.60
N GLY A 142 37.53 -3.18 25.63
CA GLY A 142 36.20 -3.25 26.20
C GLY A 142 35.93 -2.02 27.05
N SER A 143 35.29 -1.00 26.47
CA SER A 143 34.32 -0.13 27.15
C SER A 143 34.02 1.08 26.27
N ARG A 144 32.85 1.05 25.63
CA ARG A 144 31.90 2.17 25.49
C ARG A 144 30.77 1.72 24.60
N VAL A 145 29.79 1.09 25.25
CA VAL A 145 28.39 1.21 24.88
C VAL A 145 28.15 2.69 24.54
N CYS A 146 27.68 2.95 23.32
CA CYS A 146 27.32 4.28 22.86
C CYS A 146 26.11 4.79 23.65
N THR A 147 26.35 5.28 24.87
CA THR A 147 25.46 6.23 25.53
C THR A 147 25.80 7.63 25.01
N GLY A 148 24.76 8.42 24.74
CA GLY A 148 24.80 9.64 23.94
C GLY A 148 25.87 10.66 24.35
N ASN A 149 26.79 10.94 23.44
CA ASN A 149 27.72 12.05 23.54
C ASN A 149 27.76 12.81 22.18
N PRO A 150 27.54 14.14 22.11
CA PRO A 150 27.30 14.86 20.84
C PRO A 150 28.54 15.04 19.93
N GLY A 151 29.69 14.43 20.25
CA GLY A 151 30.98 14.71 19.63
C GLY A 151 31.62 13.61 18.79
N LEU A 152 30.97 12.44 18.61
CA LEU A 152 31.55 11.31 17.87
C LEU A 152 31.02 11.25 16.42
N LYS A 153 31.91 11.45 15.44
CA LYS A 153 31.59 11.32 14.01
C LYS A 153 31.09 9.90 13.71
N PRO A 154 29.94 9.74 13.03
CA PRO A 154 29.40 8.42 12.71
C PRO A 154 30.37 7.60 11.86
N CYS A 155 30.38 6.28 12.07
CA CYS A 155 31.13 5.35 11.21
C CYS A 155 30.69 5.50 9.74
N ALA A 156 31.61 5.31 8.79
CA ALA A 156 31.39 5.60 7.37
C ALA A 156 30.13 4.95 6.76
N ALA A 157 29.71 3.78 7.26
CA ALA A 157 28.46 3.12 6.87
C ALA A 157 27.21 3.85 7.36
N LEU A 158 27.21 4.36 8.61
CA LEU A 158 26.12 5.20 9.13
C LEU A 158 26.06 6.54 8.39
N ALA A 159 27.22 7.13 8.08
CA ALA A 159 27.29 8.36 7.29
C ALA A 159 26.75 8.15 5.86
N TYR A 160 27.03 7.01 5.23
CA TYR A 160 26.48 6.64 3.93
C TYR A 160 24.96 6.42 3.97
N LEU A 161 24.45 5.71 4.98
CA LEU A 161 23.00 5.52 5.16
C LEU A 161 22.27 6.85 5.41
N MET A 162 22.83 7.72 6.26
CA MET A 162 22.27 9.05 6.52
C MET A 162 22.28 9.93 5.25
N THR A 163 23.33 9.86 4.44
CA THR A 163 23.39 10.62 3.17
C THR A 163 22.42 10.08 2.12
N PHE A 164 22.18 8.77 2.08
CA PHE A 164 21.19 8.16 1.20
C PHE A 164 19.75 8.50 1.61
N GLU A 165 19.42 8.39 2.90
CA GLU A 165 18.11 8.80 3.44
C GLU A 165 17.85 10.28 3.16
N ASN A 166 18.83 11.16 3.37
CA ASN A 166 18.71 12.58 3.04
C ASN A 166 18.44 12.80 1.55
N ARG A 167 19.03 12.00 0.66
CA ARG A 167 18.77 12.08 -0.78
C ARG A 167 17.34 11.67 -1.14
N ILE A 168 16.82 10.61 -0.51
CA ILE A 168 15.41 10.21 -0.66
C ILE A 168 14.49 11.33 -0.17
N MET A 169 14.75 11.85 1.02
CA MET A 169 13.96 12.94 1.61
C MET A 169 13.96 14.19 0.74
N ASN A 170 15.10 14.58 0.19
CA ASN A 170 15.17 15.73 -0.73
C ASN A 170 14.34 15.49 -2.00
N GLY A 171 14.40 14.30 -2.59
CA GLY A 171 13.58 13.97 -3.76
C GLY A 171 12.07 14.02 -3.47
N LEU A 172 11.64 13.53 -2.30
CA LEU A 172 10.25 13.59 -1.87
C LEU A 172 9.81 15.04 -1.59
N LEU A 173 10.66 15.84 -0.95
CA LEU A 173 10.40 17.26 -0.71
C LEU A 173 10.32 18.07 -2.00
N ASP A 174 11.14 17.77 -3.00
CA ASP A 174 11.08 18.44 -4.30
C ASP A 174 9.77 18.10 -5.04
N ARG A 175 9.27 16.87 -4.92
CA ARG A 175 7.94 16.49 -5.44
C ARG A 175 6.82 17.25 -4.71
N GLU A 176 6.87 17.33 -3.39
CA GLU A 176 5.92 18.10 -2.57
C GLU A 176 5.93 19.61 -2.90
N ARG A 177 7.12 20.17 -3.19
CA ARG A 177 7.26 21.58 -3.62
C ARG A 177 6.66 21.85 -5.00
N ALA A 178 6.60 20.84 -5.85
CA ALA A 178 6.02 20.95 -7.19
C ALA A 178 4.48 20.84 -7.20
N LEU A 179 3.86 20.51 -6.07
CA LEU A 179 2.39 20.48 -5.94
C LEU A 179 1.80 21.89 -6.06
N ALA A 180 0.55 21.94 -6.50
CA ALA A 180 -0.23 23.17 -6.58
C ALA A 180 -0.37 23.83 -5.20
N PRO A 181 -0.48 25.17 -5.11
CA PRO A 181 -0.62 25.87 -3.83
C PRO A 181 -1.83 25.43 -2.99
N GLN A 182 -2.88 24.93 -3.64
CA GLN A 182 -4.11 24.45 -3.02
C GLN A 182 -4.06 22.96 -2.63
N ALA A 183 -3.01 22.23 -3.02
CA ALA A 183 -2.86 20.81 -2.71
C ALA A 183 -2.52 20.60 -1.22
N ALA A 184 -3.03 19.52 -0.64
CA ALA A 184 -2.72 19.15 0.74
C ALA A 184 -1.29 18.58 0.82
N ARG A 185 -0.39 19.26 1.50
CA ARG A 185 1.00 18.80 1.62
C ARG A 185 1.14 17.74 2.71
N SER A 186 2.02 16.77 2.52
CA SER A 186 2.26 15.73 3.55
C SER A 186 2.84 16.30 4.85
N SER A 187 3.50 17.46 4.78
CA SER A 187 4.00 18.19 5.95
C SER A 187 2.89 18.86 6.77
N GLU A 188 1.72 19.05 6.19
CA GLU A 188 0.56 19.71 6.80
C GLU A 188 -0.46 18.69 7.34
N ALA A 189 -0.15 17.39 7.27
CA ALA A 189 -1.00 16.33 7.78
C ALA A 189 -1.23 16.50 9.30
N ILE A 190 -2.50 16.52 9.69
CA ILE A 190 -2.93 16.70 11.07
C ILE A 190 -3.31 15.34 11.64
N TYR A 191 -2.87 15.01 12.84
CA TYR A 191 -3.23 13.78 13.54
C TYR A 191 -3.89 14.12 14.88
N ARG A 192 -4.88 13.32 15.30
CA ARG A 192 -5.51 13.48 16.63
C ARG A 192 -4.54 13.16 17.76
N ARG A 193 -3.62 12.23 17.54
CA ARG A 193 -2.65 11.78 18.53
C ARG A 193 -1.23 11.95 18.00
N GLU A 194 -0.41 12.63 18.78
CA GLU A 194 1.03 12.71 18.50
C GLU A 194 1.68 11.35 18.76
N GLU A 195 2.34 10.82 17.73
CA GLU A 195 3.07 9.57 17.82
C GLU A 195 4.48 9.87 18.37
N SER A 196 4.73 9.53 19.64
CA SER A 196 5.96 9.88 20.37
C SER A 196 7.20 9.05 19.98
N ALA A 197 7.07 8.12 19.03
CA ALA A 197 8.10 7.15 18.70
C ALA A 197 8.67 7.35 17.29
N ARG A 198 9.47 8.41 17.12
CA ARG A 198 10.34 8.69 15.96
C ARG A 198 9.60 8.88 14.62
N LYS A 199 10.00 9.89 13.86
CA LYS A 199 9.70 10.00 12.43
C LYS A 199 10.29 8.77 11.72
N GLU A 200 9.55 7.68 11.65
CA GLU A 200 10.02 6.40 11.13
C GLU A 200 10.19 6.46 9.61
N GLY A 201 11.43 6.74 9.21
CA GLY A 201 11.89 6.59 7.84
C GLY A 201 11.37 7.65 6.87
N PRO A 202 11.66 7.47 5.57
CA PRO A 202 11.44 8.51 4.58
C PRO A 202 10.00 8.60 4.06
N ARG A 203 9.05 7.80 4.59
CA ARG A 203 7.70 7.72 4.05
C ARG A 203 6.87 8.98 4.39
N PRO A 204 6.23 9.63 3.40
CA PRO A 204 5.33 10.75 3.64
C PRO A 204 4.13 10.38 4.52
N SER A 205 3.46 11.40 5.07
CA SER A 205 2.30 11.23 5.95
C SER A 205 1.15 10.45 5.31
N TYR A 206 0.65 10.89 4.16
CA TYR A 206 -0.49 10.23 3.50
C TYR A 206 -0.14 8.87 2.90
N TRP A 207 1.14 8.64 2.57
CA TRP A 207 1.64 7.31 2.24
C TRP A 207 1.45 6.36 3.42
N ARG A 208 1.81 6.78 4.64
CA ARG A 208 1.62 5.96 5.85
C ARG A 208 0.15 5.70 6.12
N ASP A 209 -0.73 6.66 5.86
CA ASP A 209 -2.18 6.44 5.97
C ASP A 209 -2.65 5.32 5.02
N SER A 210 -2.21 5.35 3.76
CA SER A 210 -2.50 4.28 2.79
C SER A 210 -1.99 2.92 3.27
N ASP A 211 -0.73 2.84 3.73
CA ASP A 211 -0.14 1.60 4.28
C ASP A 211 -0.98 1.08 5.47
N ARG A 212 -1.38 1.96 6.38
CA ARG A 212 -2.20 1.62 7.55
C ARG A 212 -3.56 1.05 7.15
N ILE A 213 -4.24 1.68 6.18
CA ILE A 213 -5.53 1.22 5.67
C ILE A 213 -5.38 -0.15 5.02
N LEU A 214 -4.39 -0.34 4.14
CA LEU A 214 -4.14 -1.61 3.44
C LEU A 214 -3.89 -2.78 4.40
N HIS A 215 -3.26 -2.53 5.55
CA HIS A 215 -2.99 -3.54 6.56
C HIS A 215 -4.10 -3.72 7.61
N SER A 216 -5.20 -2.96 7.51
CA SER A 216 -6.32 -3.04 8.46
C SER A 216 -7.16 -4.32 8.28
N PHE A 217 -7.82 -4.77 9.36
CA PHE A 217 -8.75 -5.90 9.25
C PHE A 217 -9.97 -5.54 8.40
N SER A 218 -10.45 -4.31 8.52
CA SER A 218 -11.59 -3.78 7.77
C SER A 218 -11.34 -3.82 6.26
N PHE A 219 -10.15 -3.41 5.80
CA PHE A 219 -9.77 -3.50 4.39
C PHE A 219 -9.62 -4.95 3.91
N ASN A 220 -9.11 -5.86 4.74
CA ASN A 220 -9.03 -7.28 4.39
C ASN A 220 -10.42 -7.91 4.22
N ARG A 221 -11.36 -7.61 5.12
CA ARG A 221 -12.75 -8.10 5.06
C ARG A 221 -13.52 -7.49 3.89
N TYR A 222 -13.19 -6.26 3.53
CA TYR A 222 -13.77 -5.55 2.39
C TYR A 222 -13.58 -6.29 1.05
N ILE A 223 -12.47 -7.02 0.87
CA ILE A 223 -12.16 -7.76 -0.36
C ILE A 223 -13.27 -8.75 -0.74
N ASP A 224 -13.91 -9.36 0.26
CA ASP A 224 -14.92 -10.41 0.09
C ASP A 224 -16.37 -9.87 0.13
N LYS A 225 -16.58 -8.55 0.08
CA LYS A 225 -17.91 -7.93 -0.01
C LYS A 225 -18.30 -7.73 -1.48
N THR A 226 -19.51 -8.12 -1.86
CA THR A 226 -20.00 -7.88 -3.23
C THR A 226 -20.33 -6.40 -3.43
N GLN A 227 -20.19 -5.94 -4.69
CA GLN A 227 -20.62 -4.60 -5.11
C GLN A 227 -22.14 -4.63 -5.38
N VAL A 228 -22.58 -4.18 -6.56
CA VAL A 228 -24.00 -4.13 -6.96
C VAL A 228 -24.61 -5.52 -7.09
N PHE A 229 -23.88 -6.46 -7.69
CA PHE A 229 -24.37 -7.78 -8.07
C PHE A 229 -24.16 -8.81 -6.95
N SER A 230 -24.79 -8.56 -5.80
CA SER A 230 -24.71 -9.44 -4.64
C SER A 230 -25.36 -10.80 -4.95
N ASN A 231 -24.73 -11.89 -4.49
CA ASN A 231 -25.27 -13.25 -4.61
C ASN A 231 -25.44 -13.77 -6.06
N ILE A 232 -24.64 -13.25 -7.00
CA ILE A 232 -24.53 -13.76 -8.37
C ILE A 232 -23.22 -14.53 -8.50
N GLU A 233 -23.31 -15.83 -8.81
CA GLU A 233 -22.16 -16.67 -9.12
C GLU A 233 -21.79 -16.50 -10.60
N ASP A 234 -21.13 -15.39 -10.92
CA ASP A 234 -20.55 -15.13 -12.23
C ASP A 234 -19.14 -14.55 -12.02
N ASP A 235 -18.11 -15.20 -12.55
CA ASP A 235 -16.70 -14.83 -12.35
C ASP A 235 -16.27 -13.62 -13.19
N ARG A 236 -17.15 -13.10 -14.05
CA ARG A 236 -16.88 -11.98 -14.95
C ARG A 236 -17.31 -10.63 -14.36
N ILE A 237 -18.12 -10.62 -13.31
CA ILE A 237 -18.65 -9.38 -12.70
C ILE A 237 -17.61 -8.73 -11.79
N SER A 238 -17.71 -7.41 -11.61
CA SER A 238 -16.80 -6.66 -10.76
C SER A 238 -17.07 -6.92 -9.28
N HIS A 239 -15.99 -7.08 -8.53
CA HIS A 239 -15.99 -7.04 -7.07
C HIS A 239 -15.64 -5.65 -6.57
N ARG A 240 -16.05 -5.32 -5.35
CA ARG A 240 -15.82 -4.00 -4.73
C ARG A 240 -14.36 -3.60 -4.66
N VAL A 241 -13.48 -4.57 -4.37
CA VAL A 241 -12.02 -4.36 -4.38
C VAL A 241 -11.52 -3.80 -5.71
N ILE A 242 -12.11 -4.22 -6.83
CA ILE A 242 -11.75 -3.73 -8.16
C ILE A 242 -12.22 -2.28 -8.35
N HIS A 243 -13.42 -1.93 -7.86
CA HIS A 243 -13.93 -0.56 -7.86
C HIS A 243 -12.99 0.40 -7.11
N VAL A 244 -12.59 0.07 -5.88
CA VAL A 244 -11.64 0.88 -5.11
C VAL A 244 -10.30 1.06 -5.83
N GLN A 245 -9.77 0.01 -6.46
CA GLN A 245 -8.52 0.11 -7.22
C GLN A 245 -8.68 0.99 -8.47
N PHE A 246 -9.82 0.93 -9.14
CA PHE A 246 -10.11 1.82 -10.26
C PHE A 246 -10.26 3.27 -9.82
N LEU A 247 -11.00 3.52 -8.73
CA LEU A 247 -11.15 4.85 -8.15
C LEU A 247 -9.77 5.42 -7.80
N ALA A 248 -8.95 4.71 -7.04
CA ALA A 248 -7.61 5.14 -6.66
C ALA A 248 -6.76 5.48 -7.90
N LYS A 249 -6.81 4.65 -8.95
CA LYS A 249 -6.07 4.87 -10.20
C LYS A 249 -6.54 6.11 -10.95
N ILE A 250 -7.85 6.30 -11.08
CA ILE A 250 -8.46 7.46 -11.77
C ILE A 250 -8.16 8.73 -10.98
N GLY A 251 -8.42 8.72 -9.67
CA GLY A 251 -8.16 9.84 -8.77
C GLY A 251 -6.69 10.27 -8.82
N ARG A 252 -5.74 9.33 -8.71
CA ARG A 252 -4.30 9.66 -8.81
C ARG A 252 -3.91 10.21 -10.16
N PHE A 253 -4.51 9.73 -11.25
CA PHE A 253 -4.28 10.29 -12.58
C PHE A 253 -4.75 11.75 -12.65
N ILE A 254 -5.98 12.03 -12.19
CA ILE A 254 -6.54 13.39 -12.17
C ILE A 254 -5.69 14.29 -11.25
N GLY A 255 -5.38 13.82 -10.04
CA GLY A 255 -4.53 14.52 -9.09
C GLY A 255 -3.16 14.87 -9.68
N ARG A 256 -2.52 13.92 -10.38
CA ARG A 256 -1.24 14.16 -11.05
C ARG A 256 -1.31 15.25 -12.12
N VAL A 257 -2.38 15.28 -12.92
CA VAL A 257 -2.58 16.32 -13.94
C VAL A 257 -2.84 17.69 -13.31
N LEU A 258 -3.54 17.73 -12.18
CA LEU A 258 -3.87 18.96 -11.46
C LEU A 258 -2.78 19.43 -10.49
N GLY A 259 -1.72 18.64 -10.29
CA GLY A 259 -0.66 18.92 -9.31
C GLY A 259 -1.10 18.74 -7.85
N LEU A 260 -2.05 17.86 -7.58
CA LEU A 260 -2.56 17.53 -6.24
C LEU A 260 -1.80 16.35 -5.61
N ASN A 261 -2.02 16.11 -4.31
CA ASN A 261 -1.35 15.04 -3.59
C ASN A 261 -1.93 13.65 -3.94
N GLU A 262 -1.18 12.88 -4.73
CA GLU A 262 -1.58 11.52 -5.12
C GLU A 262 -1.73 10.56 -3.93
N ASP A 263 -0.89 10.70 -2.90
CA ASP A 263 -0.87 9.78 -1.74
C ASP A 263 -2.10 10.00 -0.85
N LEU A 264 -2.57 11.25 -0.72
CA LEU A 264 -3.83 11.55 -0.02
C LEU A 264 -5.04 11.02 -0.78
N ILE A 265 -5.06 11.20 -2.11
CA ILE A 265 -6.11 10.66 -2.97
C ILE A 265 -6.19 9.12 -2.84
N GLU A 266 -5.04 8.45 -2.83
CA GLU A 266 -4.96 7.00 -2.65
C GLU A 266 -5.46 6.57 -1.26
N ALA A 267 -5.02 7.24 -0.20
CA ALA A 267 -5.45 6.93 1.17
C ALA A 267 -6.98 7.02 1.32
N ILE A 268 -7.57 8.11 0.84
CA ILE A 268 -9.02 8.30 0.87
C ILE A 268 -9.71 7.23 0.02
N ALA A 269 -9.23 6.98 -1.20
CA ALA A 269 -9.81 5.98 -2.09
C ALA A 269 -9.80 4.56 -1.48
N LEU A 270 -8.74 4.17 -0.78
CA LEU A 270 -8.66 2.87 -0.14
C LEU A 270 -9.57 2.75 1.09
N GLY A 271 -9.80 3.86 1.80
CA GLY A 271 -10.56 3.88 3.04
C GLY A 271 -12.05 4.22 2.91
N HIS A 272 -12.51 4.80 1.79
CA HIS A 272 -13.88 5.32 1.68
C HIS A 272 -14.95 4.25 1.98
N ASP A 273 -14.69 3.05 1.47
CA ASP A 273 -15.70 2.02 1.24
C ASP A 273 -15.68 0.89 2.30
N VAL A 274 -14.78 0.97 3.28
CA VAL A 274 -14.54 -0.13 4.25
C VAL A 274 -15.71 -0.37 5.21
N GLY A 275 -16.53 0.66 5.45
CA GLY A 275 -17.68 0.65 6.37
C GLY A 275 -18.98 0.09 5.81
N HIS A 276 -19.04 -0.31 4.53
CA HIS A 276 -20.25 -0.86 3.94
C HIS A 276 -20.77 -2.09 4.69
N ALA A 277 -22.08 -2.17 4.88
CA ALA A 277 -22.71 -3.35 5.44
C ALA A 277 -22.60 -4.56 4.48
N PRO A 278 -22.70 -5.81 4.98
CA PRO A 278 -22.91 -6.97 4.13
C PRO A 278 -24.12 -6.76 3.21
N PHE A 279 -24.06 -7.23 1.97
CA PHE A 279 -25.11 -7.09 0.95
C PHE A 279 -25.41 -5.65 0.50
N GLY A 280 -24.49 -4.71 0.73
CA GLY A 280 -24.58 -3.33 0.24
C GLY A 280 -25.77 -2.57 0.81
N HIS A 281 -26.48 -1.81 -0.04
CA HIS A 281 -27.49 -0.83 0.41
C HIS A 281 -28.66 -1.46 1.16
N GLU A 282 -29.02 -2.72 0.84
CA GLU A 282 -30.07 -3.42 1.58
C GLU A 282 -29.63 -3.73 3.03
N GLY A 283 -28.37 -4.14 3.22
CA GLY A 283 -27.81 -4.31 4.55
C GLY A 283 -27.73 -3.00 5.33
N GLU A 284 -27.38 -1.89 4.66
CA GLU A 284 -27.34 -0.57 5.28
C GLU A 284 -28.71 -0.13 5.78
N LYS A 285 -29.77 -0.30 4.98
CA LYS A 285 -31.15 0.02 5.41
C LYS A 285 -31.56 -0.78 6.65
N VAL A 286 -31.18 -2.06 6.71
CA VAL A 286 -31.53 -2.93 7.84
C VAL A 286 -30.77 -2.49 9.10
N LEU A 287 -29.48 -2.18 8.96
CA LEU A 287 -28.69 -1.66 10.08
C LEU A 287 -29.14 -0.26 10.51
N ASP A 288 -29.53 0.62 9.59
CA ASP A 288 -30.07 1.95 9.91
C ASP A 288 -31.36 1.83 10.74
N ASN A 289 -32.27 0.97 10.32
CA ASN A 289 -33.50 0.68 11.08
C ASN A 289 -33.19 0.07 12.46
N ALA A 290 -32.18 -0.80 12.57
CA ALA A 290 -31.77 -1.35 13.87
C ALA A 290 -31.15 -0.28 14.77
N CYS A 291 -30.23 0.53 14.23
CA CYS A 291 -29.55 1.61 14.96
C CYS A 291 -30.55 2.64 15.50
N THR A 292 -31.52 3.04 14.68
CA THR A 292 -32.55 4.00 15.07
C THR A 292 -33.49 3.43 16.15
N ARG A 293 -33.90 2.15 16.03
CA ARG A 293 -34.72 1.47 17.06
C ARG A 293 -34.02 1.38 18.41
N HIS A 294 -32.71 1.17 18.42
CA HIS A 294 -31.89 1.10 19.64
C HIS A 294 -31.39 2.47 20.13
N GLY A 295 -31.77 3.56 19.45
CA GLY A 295 -31.45 4.92 19.88
C GLY A 295 -29.98 5.33 19.71
N ILE A 296 -29.23 4.66 18.83
CA ILE A 296 -27.80 4.95 18.56
C ILE A 296 -27.57 5.84 17.33
N GLY A 297 -28.65 6.38 16.76
CA GLY A 297 -28.64 7.21 15.56
C GLY A 297 -28.85 6.41 14.28
N HIS A 298 -28.42 6.98 13.17
CA HIS A 298 -28.49 6.45 11.82
C HIS A 298 -27.22 5.71 11.42
N PHE A 299 -27.38 4.70 10.57
CA PHE A 299 -26.27 3.97 9.97
C PHE A 299 -25.95 4.53 8.59
N HIS A 300 -24.72 5.00 8.41
CA HIS A 300 -24.17 5.34 7.11
C HIS A 300 -22.78 4.71 6.95
N HIS A 301 -22.52 4.08 5.80
CA HIS A 301 -21.25 3.39 5.58
C HIS A 301 -20.04 4.33 5.69
N ASN A 302 -20.15 5.59 5.26
CA ASN A 302 -19.08 6.59 5.36
C ASN A 302 -18.73 6.93 6.82
N ALA A 303 -19.72 7.11 7.68
CA ALA A 303 -19.52 7.28 9.12
C ALA A 303 -18.92 6.00 9.74
N GLN A 304 -19.43 4.83 9.33
CA GLN A 304 -18.93 3.55 9.80
C GLN A 304 -17.47 3.29 9.39
N SER A 305 -17.04 3.74 8.20
CA SER A 305 -15.63 3.70 7.77
C SER A 305 -14.73 4.44 8.75
N ILE A 306 -15.14 5.63 9.20
CA ILE A 306 -14.39 6.40 10.22
C ILE A 306 -14.38 5.68 11.56
N ILE A 307 -15.52 5.16 12.00
CA ILE A 307 -15.63 4.42 13.26
C ILE A 307 -14.67 3.23 13.24
N PHE A 308 -14.63 2.47 12.14
CA PHE A 308 -13.70 1.35 12.02
C PHE A 308 -12.24 1.83 12.09
N LEU A 309 -11.86 2.80 11.27
CA LEU A 309 -10.46 3.22 11.13
C LEU A 309 -9.94 4.03 12.33
N ASP A 310 -10.78 4.78 13.04
CA ASP A 310 -10.39 5.70 14.12
C ASP A 310 -10.70 5.14 15.53
N GLN A 311 -11.64 4.20 15.67
CA GLN A 311 -12.11 3.73 16.99
C GLN A 311 -12.00 2.20 17.18
N VAL A 312 -12.32 1.39 16.16
CA VAL A 312 -12.41 -0.08 16.31
C VAL A 312 -11.11 -0.80 16.01
N GLU A 313 -10.39 -0.40 14.96
CA GLU A 313 -9.16 -1.06 14.54
C GLU A 313 -8.12 -1.10 15.67
N SER A 314 -7.36 -2.19 15.72
CA SER A 314 -6.48 -2.50 16.87
C SER A 314 -5.03 -2.77 16.49
N ALA A 315 -4.63 -2.38 15.27
CA ALA A 315 -3.33 -2.70 14.67
C ALA A 315 -2.11 -2.38 15.58
N TYR A 316 -2.27 -1.43 16.51
CA TYR A 316 -1.21 -0.97 17.41
C TYR A 316 -1.24 -1.56 18.83
N ARG A 317 -2.08 -2.58 19.10
CA ARG A 317 -2.25 -3.07 20.48
C ARG A 317 -1.05 -3.75 21.12
N ASN A 318 -0.18 -4.34 20.31
CA ASN A 318 1.04 -5.00 20.82
C ASN A 318 2.19 -4.00 21.07
N GLN A 319 1.94 -2.69 20.92
CA GLN A 319 2.94 -1.65 21.18
C GLN A 319 2.94 -1.20 22.65
N PRO A 320 4.05 -0.61 23.15
CA PRO A 320 4.18 -0.17 24.54
C PRO A 320 3.15 0.87 24.99
N ASN A 321 2.46 1.53 24.06
CA ASN A 321 1.40 2.50 24.32
C ASN A 321 0.26 2.30 23.30
N PRO A 322 -0.61 1.29 23.51
CA PRO A 322 -1.65 0.97 22.57
C PRO A 322 -2.75 2.04 22.58
N PHE A 323 -3.26 2.38 21.41
CA PHE A 323 -4.40 3.29 21.26
C PHE A 323 -5.43 2.69 20.29
N PRO A 324 -6.72 3.04 20.42
CA PRO A 324 -7.75 2.56 19.50
C PRO A 324 -7.63 3.24 18.13
N GLY A 325 -7.91 2.51 17.06
CA GLY A 325 -7.82 3.00 15.68
C GLY A 325 -6.40 3.00 15.09
N LEU A 326 -6.30 3.44 13.84
CA LEU A 326 -5.07 3.46 13.04
C LEU A 326 -4.31 4.79 13.14
N ASN A 327 -4.85 5.81 13.81
CA ASN A 327 -4.31 7.16 13.89
C ASN A 327 -3.98 7.73 12.50
N LEU A 328 -4.95 7.69 11.59
CA LEU A 328 -4.84 8.30 10.26
C LEU A 328 -4.87 9.83 10.37
N SER A 329 -4.41 10.53 9.32
CA SER A 329 -4.55 11.98 9.28
C SER A 329 -6.00 12.42 9.16
N VAL A 330 -6.32 13.57 9.75
CA VAL A 330 -7.64 14.19 9.73
C VAL A 330 -8.10 14.47 8.30
N GLN A 331 -7.18 14.83 7.40
CA GLN A 331 -7.49 15.04 5.99
C GLN A 331 -7.94 13.74 5.30
N THR A 332 -7.29 12.61 5.59
CA THR A 332 -7.71 11.30 5.09
C THR A 332 -9.09 10.94 5.64
N LEU A 333 -9.31 11.10 6.95
CA LEU A 333 -10.59 10.82 7.59
C LEU A 333 -11.72 11.73 7.08
N ASP A 334 -11.48 13.02 6.89
CA ASP A 334 -12.48 13.94 6.32
C ASP A 334 -12.84 13.55 4.89
N GLY A 335 -11.86 13.20 4.07
CA GLY A 335 -12.12 12.71 2.72
C GLY A 335 -12.93 11.42 2.69
N ILE A 336 -12.65 10.50 3.61
CA ILE A 336 -13.44 9.26 3.80
C ILE A 336 -14.84 9.58 4.33
N LEU A 337 -15.03 10.57 5.19
CA LEU A 337 -16.38 10.88 5.69
C LEU A 337 -17.22 11.60 4.63
N CYS A 338 -16.59 12.52 3.89
CA CYS A 338 -17.27 13.37 2.91
C CYS A 338 -17.44 12.72 1.54
N HIS A 339 -16.90 11.52 1.32
CA HIS A 339 -17.24 10.76 0.12
C HIS A 339 -18.73 10.44 0.15
N ASN A 340 -19.37 10.62 -0.99
CA ASN A 340 -20.77 10.32 -1.17
C ASN A 340 -21.03 10.13 -2.66
N GLY A 341 -20.94 8.87 -3.09
CA GLY A 341 -21.15 8.47 -4.49
C GLY A 341 -22.61 8.53 -4.95
N GLU A 342 -23.57 8.76 -4.03
CA GLU A 342 -25.01 8.84 -4.32
C GLU A 342 -25.51 10.28 -4.46
N VAL A 343 -24.83 11.24 -3.83
CA VAL A 343 -25.15 12.67 -3.94
C VAL A 343 -24.28 13.31 -5.01
N HIS A 344 -24.83 13.36 -6.22
CA HIS A 344 -24.21 14.02 -7.36
C HIS A 344 -24.38 15.53 -7.26
N VAL A 345 -23.24 16.22 -7.34
CA VAL A 345 -23.15 17.66 -7.29
C VAL A 345 -22.33 18.13 -8.48
N ARG A 346 -22.80 19.17 -9.16
CA ARG A 346 -22.11 19.71 -10.34
C ARG A 346 -20.79 20.39 -9.96
N GLU A 347 -20.76 21.04 -8.80
CA GLU A 347 -19.61 21.80 -8.31
C GLU A 347 -19.39 21.51 -6.81
N ILE A 348 -18.13 21.30 -6.42
CA ILE A 348 -17.71 21.07 -5.04
C ILE A 348 -16.55 22.02 -4.72
N GLN A 349 -16.74 22.87 -3.71
CA GLN A 349 -15.72 23.80 -3.26
C GLN A 349 -15.20 23.36 -1.88
N PRO A 350 -13.91 23.01 -1.74
CA PRO A 350 -13.37 22.58 -0.45
C PRO A 350 -13.25 23.72 0.54
N ASP A 351 -13.37 23.41 1.83
CA ASP A 351 -13.10 24.37 2.92
C ASP A 351 -11.60 24.38 3.30
N LEU A 352 -10.80 24.97 2.41
CA LEU A 352 -9.34 25.05 2.55
C LEU A 352 -8.87 25.83 3.79
N ALA A 353 -9.74 26.66 4.38
CA ALA A 353 -9.39 27.45 5.56
C ALA A 353 -9.34 26.58 6.83
N VAL A 354 -10.14 25.52 6.89
CA VAL A 354 -10.16 24.60 8.02
C VAL A 354 -8.90 23.72 8.06
N ALA A 355 -8.40 23.31 6.90
CA ALA A 355 -7.24 22.42 6.78
C ALA A 355 -5.92 23.00 7.34
N LYS A 356 -5.87 24.30 7.67
CA LYS A 356 -4.68 24.99 8.20
C LYS A 356 -4.61 25.07 9.72
N ASP A 357 -5.69 24.75 10.42
CA ASP A 357 -5.76 24.80 11.88
C ASP A 357 -6.16 23.41 12.40
N ALA A 358 -5.22 22.76 13.11
CA ALA A 358 -5.41 21.41 13.62
C ALA A 358 -6.63 21.28 14.55
N ALA A 359 -6.82 22.23 15.47
CA ALA A 359 -7.93 22.17 16.42
C ALA A 359 -9.26 22.35 15.69
N ARG A 360 -9.33 23.28 14.73
CA ARG A 360 -10.52 23.52 13.92
C ARG A 360 -10.84 22.33 13.00
N ALA A 361 -9.82 21.71 12.41
CA ALA A 361 -9.99 20.55 11.53
C ALA A 361 -10.53 19.34 12.29
N ILE A 362 -9.97 19.04 13.47
CA ILE A 362 -10.43 17.97 14.35
C ILE A 362 -11.88 18.23 14.79
N ALA A 363 -12.18 19.42 15.29
CA ALA A 363 -13.53 19.77 15.74
C ALA A 363 -14.57 19.71 14.60
N ARG A 364 -14.21 20.11 13.38
CA ARG A 364 -15.08 19.96 12.21
C ARG A 364 -15.34 18.50 11.89
N LEU A 365 -14.30 17.66 11.88
CA LEU A 365 -14.44 16.23 11.59
C LEU A 365 -15.38 15.57 12.60
N ASP A 366 -15.21 15.85 13.89
CA ASP A 366 -16.08 15.37 14.96
C ASP A 366 -17.52 15.82 14.76
N ALA A 367 -17.74 17.12 14.54
CA ALA A 367 -19.09 17.65 14.30
C ALA A 367 -19.73 17.08 13.04
N SER A 368 -18.95 16.77 12.00
CA SER A 368 -19.45 16.17 10.76
C SER A 368 -19.80 14.70 10.95
N LEU A 369 -19.03 13.97 11.74
CA LEU A 369 -19.30 12.58 12.11
C LEU A 369 -20.57 12.49 12.98
N ASP A 370 -20.68 13.35 13.99
CA ASP A 370 -21.87 13.43 14.83
C ASP A 370 -23.11 13.78 13.99
N LYS A 371 -22.97 14.74 13.06
CA LYS A 371 -24.05 15.06 12.13
C LYS A 371 -24.44 13.86 11.27
N ALA A 372 -23.46 13.08 10.78
CA ALA A 372 -23.72 11.86 10.03
C ALA A 372 -24.49 10.83 10.84
N ILE A 373 -24.10 10.60 12.08
CA ILE A 373 -24.79 9.65 12.96
C ILE A 373 -26.20 10.14 13.33
N GLN A 374 -26.44 11.45 13.43
CA GLN A 374 -27.74 11.96 13.88
C GLN A 374 -28.74 12.26 12.77
N ALA A 375 -28.29 12.46 11.53
CA ALA A 375 -29.18 12.86 10.44
C ALA A 375 -29.72 11.67 9.64
N PRO A 376 -31.03 11.67 9.31
CA PRO A 376 -31.60 10.69 8.40
C PRO A 376 -31.15 10.95 6.97
N GLY A 377 -30.83 9.89 6.24
CA GLY A 377 -30.52 9.92 4.82
C GLY A 377 -29.13 10.49 4.48
N SER A 378 -28.84 10.50 3.18
CA SER A 378 -27.52 10.84 2.65
C SER A 378 -27.19 12.32 2.87
N LEU A 379 -26.08 12.60 3.56
CA LEU A 379 -25.64 13.95 3.83
C LEU A 379 -24.70 14.47 2.75
N ASP A 380 -24.99 15.69 2.30
CA ASP A 380 -24.04 16.45 1.49
C ASP A 380 -23.02 17.14 2.40
N LEU A 381 -21.98 16.39 2.78
CA LEU A 381 -20.83 16.92 3.50
C LEU A 381 -19.79 17.47 2.51
N CYS A 382 -19.24 18.63 2.83
CA CYS A 382 -18.23 19.27 2.01
C CYS A 382 -16.83 18.89 2.51
N PRO A 383 -15.94 18.37 1.65
CA PRO A 383 -14.58 18.05 2.05
C PRO A 383 -13.71 19.29 2.37
N MET A 384 -12.64 19.09 3.13
CA MET A 384 -11.66 20.14 3.44
C MET A 384 -10.50 20.26 2.44
N SER A 385 -10.39 19.34 1.48
CA SER A 385 -9.31 19.30 0.48
C SER A 385 -9.83 19.10 -0.94
N LEU A 386 -9.08 19.57 -1.93
CA LEU A 386 -9.39 19.30 -3.34
C LEU A 386 -9.27 17.82 -3.66
N GLU A 387 -8.28 17.15 -3.06
CA GLU A 387 -8.05 15.71 -3.19
C GLU A 387 -9.32 14.91 -2.84
N ALA A 388 -9.97 15.24 -1.73
CA ALA A 388 -11.21 14.60 -1.31
C ALA A 388 -12.39 14.95 -2.26
N CYS A 389 -12.47 16.19 -2.75
CA CYS A 389 -13.46 16.56 -3.78
C CYS A 389 -13.28 15.74 -5.08
N ILE A 390 -12.03 15.46 -5.47
CA ILE A 390 -11.73 14.61 -6.62
C ILE A 390 -12.15 13.18 -6.35
N VAL A 391 -11.80 12.61 -5.19
CA VAL A 391 -12.18 11.23 -4.82
C VAL A 391 -13.70 11.06 -4.87
N ARG A 392 -14.46 12.00 -4.31
CA ARG A 392 -15.94 11.98 -4.36
C ARG A 392 -16.49 11.90 -5.79
N ASN A 393 -15.88 12.61 -6.74
CA ASN A 393 -16.29 12.52 -8.15
C ASN A 393 -15.79 11.23 -8.83
N CYS A 394 -14.58 10.78 -8.47
CA CYS A 394 -13.99 9.56 -9.02
C CYS A 394 -14.77 8.30 -8.65
N ASP A 395 -15.41 8.30 -7.49
CA ASP A 395 -16.29 7.21 -7.06
C ASP A 395 -17.41 6.96 -8.09
N THR A 396 -18.13 8.02 -8.48
CA THR A 396 -19.12 7.92 -9.56
C THR A 396 -18.50 7.51 -10.89
N ILE A 397 -17.34 8.07 -11.25
CA ILE A 397 -16.67 7.74 -12.53
C ILE A 397 -16.31 6.25 -12.59
N SER A 398 -15.89 5.63 -11.49
CA SER A 398 -15.40 4.25 -11.49
C SER A 398 -16.51 3.20 -11.60
N TYR A 399 -17.72 3.48 -11.08
CA TYR A 399 -18.84 2.53 -11.17
C TYR A 399 -19.81 2.79 -12.34
N ILE A 400 -20.10 4.05 -12.70
CA ILE A 400 -21.26 4.40 -13.55
C ILE A 400 -21.28 3.66 -14.89
N GLY A 401 -20.14 3.64 -15.60
CA GLY A 401 -20.01 2.94 -16.87
C GLY A 401 -19.73 1.45 -16.70
N ARG A 402 -19.08 1.05 -15.61
CA ARG A 402 -18.70 -0.34 -15.35
C ARG A 402 -19.91 -1.19 -15.02
N ASP A 403 -20.81 -0.69 -14.19
CA ASP A 403 -22.04 -1.39 -13.81
C ASP A 403 -22.92 -1.69 -15.02
N ILE A 404 -22.89 -0.84 -16.06
CA ILE A 404 -23.56 -1.08 -17.34
C ILE A 404 -22.91 -2.25 -18.09
N GLU A 405 -21.58 -2.34 -18.13
CA GLU A 405 -20.89 -3.49 -18.77
C GLU A 405 -21.20 -4.80 -18.05
N ASP A 406 -21.23 -4.77 -16.72
CA ASP A 406 -21.55 -5.92 -15.89
C ASP A 406 -23.03 -6.31 -16.07
N ALA A 407 -23.95 -5.35 -16.12
CA ALA A 407 -25.38 -5.60 -16.37
C ALA A 407 -25.64 -6.21 -17.76
N ILE A 408 -24.90 -5.79 -18.79
CA ILE A 408 -24.96 -6.42 -20.13
C ILE A 408 -24.39 -7.84 -20.07
N THR A 409 -23.28 -8.04 -19.36
CA THR A 409 -22.66 -9.37 -19.19
C THR A 409 -23.63 -10.37 -18.54
N LEU A 410 -24.45 -9.87 -17.61
CA LEU A 410 -25.51 -10.63 -16.94
C LEU A 410 -26.82 -10.73 -17.75
N GLY A 411 -26.91 -10.09 -18.91
CA GLY A 411 -28.10 -10.08 -19.76
C GLY A 411 -29.30 -9.33 -19.17
N LEU A 412 -29.07 -8.43 -18.20
CA LEU A 412 -30.13 -7.61 -17.59
C LEU A 412 -30.60 -6.49 -18.53
N ILE A 413 -29.68 -5.96 -19.33
CA ILE A 413 -29.93 -4.91 -20.32
C ILE A 413 -29.13 -5.19 -21.59
N THR A 414 -29.51 -4.54 -22.69
CA THR A 414 -28.75 -4.54 -23.94
C THR A 414 -28.11 -3.17 -24.21
N ARG A 415 -27.03 -3.14 -24.99
CA ARG A 415 -26.32 -1.89 -25.34
C ARG A 415 -27.23 -0.85 -26.02
N GLY A 416 -28.23 -1.30 -26.77
CA GLY A 416 -29.18 -0.43 -27.47
C GLY A 416 -30.17 0.29 -26.54
N GLU A 417 -30.30 -0.15 -25.28
CA GLU A 417 -31.16 0.49 -24.28
C GLU A 417 -30.48 1.67 -23.57
N ILE A 418 -29.15 1.77 -23.66
CA ILE A 418 -28.39 2.85 -23.04
C ILE A 418 -28.78 4.18 -23.70
N PRO A 419 -29.11 5.23 -22.93
CA PRO A 419 -29.49 6.52 -23.48
C PRO A 419 -28.35 7.11 -24.33
N ASP A 420 -28.69 7.66 -25.49
CA ASP A 420 -27.73 8.37 -26.33
C ASP A 420 -27.38 9.71 -25.68
N THR A 421 -26.13 9.83 -25.22
CA THR A 421 -25.62 11.01 -24.53
C THR A 421 -24.22 11.34 -25.01
N ILE A 422 -23.74 12.54 -24.67
CA ILE A 422 -22.36 12.95 -24.97
C ILE A 422 -21.29 12.09 -24.26
N LEU A 423 -21.68 11.27 -23.27
CA LEU A 423 -20.77 10.33 -22.61
C LEU A 423 -20.46 9.10 -23.48
N GLY A 424 -21.22 8.87 -24.54
CA GLY A 424 -21.16 7.64 -25.32
C GLY A 424 -21.84 6.46 -24.62
N ASN A 425 -21.61 5.26 -25.13
CA ASN A 425 -22.32 4.04 -24.70
C ASN A 425 -21.38 2.92 -24.26
N THR A 426 -20.10 3.20 -24.05
CA THR A 426 -19.11 2.25 -23.52
C THR A 426 -18.47 2.81 -22.27
N ASN A 427 -18.09 1.95 -21.32
CA ASN A 427 -17.40 2.37 -20.10
C ASN A 427 -16.15 3.24 -20.41
N ARG A 428 -15.40 2.89 -21.47
CA ARG A 428 -14.24 3.67 -21.91
C ARG A 428 -14.60 5.10 -22.31
N GLN A 429 -15.66 5.28 -23.11
CA GLN A 429 -16.09 6.62 -23.56
C GLN A 429 -16.61 7.44 -22.38
N VAL A 430 -17.44 6.83 -21.53
CA VAL A 430 -18.01 7.48 -20.35
C VAL A 430 -16.90 8.00 -19.45
N MET A 431 -15.93 7.15 -19.09
CA MET A 431 -14.78 7.56 -18.28
C MET A 431 -13.96 8.67 -18.96
N ASP A 432 -13.65 8.54 -20.25
CA ASP A 432 -12.81 9.50 -20.97
C ASP A 432 -13.44 10.90 -21.00
N VAL A 433 -14.74 11.00 -21.26
CA VAL A 433 -15.48 12.27 -21.27
C VAL A 433 -15.55 12.88 -19.87
N LEU A 434 -15.95 12.10 -18.85
CA LEU A 434 -16.06 12.59 -17.48
C LEU A 434 -14.71 13.08 -16.95
N ILE A 435 -13.64 12.30 -17.12
CA ILE A 435 -12.29 12.66 -16.63
C ILE A 435 -11.79 13.94 -17.30
N LYS A 436 -11.91 14.04 -18.63
CA LYS A 436 -11.43 15.23 -19.38
C LYS A 436 -12.21 16.48 -19.00
N ASP A 437 -13.53 16.38 -18.90
CA ASP A 437 -14.39 17.50 -18.53
C ASP A 437 -14.12 17.96 -17.10
N LEU A 438 -14.00 17.02 -16.14
CA LEU A 438 -13.68 17.33 -14.74
C LEU A 438 -12.34 18.07 -14.63
N ILE A 439 -11.28 17.57 -15.28
CA ILE A 439 -9.95 18.22 -15.29
C ILE A 439 -10.06 19.62 -15.88
N LYS A 440 -10.67 19.76 -17.06
CA LYS A 440 -10.76 21.04 -17.76
C LYS A 440 -11.47 22.09 -16.91
N ASN A 441 -12.66 21.79 -16.40
CA ASN A 441 -13.44 22.76 -15.63
C ASN A 441 -12.79 23.09 -14.27
N THR A 442 -12.10 22.11 -13.66
CA THR A 442 -11.34 22.34 -12.42
C THR A 442 -10.13 23.27 -12.64
N LEU A 443 -9.44 23.11 -13.78
CA LEU A 443 -8.36 24.03 -14.19
C LEU A 443 -8.89 25.42 -14.55
N ASP A 444 -9.99 25.51 -15.30
CA ASP A 444 -10.64 26.77 -15.68
C ASP A 444 -11.11 27.55 -14.43
N ALA A 445 -11.46 26.86 -13.36
CA ALA A 445 -11.79 27.44 -12.06
C ALA A 445 -10.57 27.80 -11.19
N GLY A 446 -9.34 27.63 -11.70
CA GLY A 446 -8.11 27.97 -10.98
C GLY A 446 -7.88 27.14 -9.71
N LEU A 447 -8.33 25.88 -9.69
CA LEU A 447 -8.27 24.99 -8.53
C LEU A 447 -9.00 25.54 -7.29
N SER A 448 -10.03 26.36 -7.48
CA SER A 448 -10.89 26.83 -6.37
C SER A 448 -12.04 25.86 -6.06
N ARG A 449 -12.43 25.03 -7.03
CA ARG A 449 -13.50 24.04 -6.95
C ARG A 449 -13.26 22.92 -7.95
N VAL A 450 -13.86 21.77 -7.69
CA VAL A 450 -13.98 20.65 -8.63
C VAL A 450 -15.36 20.71 -9.26
N SER A 451 -15.46 20.63 -10.58
CA SER A 451 -16.76 20.76 -11.26
C SER A 451 -16.82 20.10 -12.62
N TYR A 452 -18.04 19.70 -13.02
CA TYR A 452 -18.37 19.36 -14.40
C TYR A 452 -18.98 20.54 -15.15
N SER A 453 -18.86 20.52 -16.48
CA SER A 453 -19.66 21.37 -17.34
C SER A 453 -21.14 21.01 -17.22
N LYS A 454 -22.01 21.96 -17.56
CA LYS A 454 -23.47 21.76 -17.44
C LYS A 454 -23.93 20.56 -18.27
N ASP A 455 -23.44 20.43 -19.50
CA ASP A 455 -23.90 19.39 -20.43
C ASP A 455 -23.43 17.99 -19.99
N VAL A 456 -22.18 17.86 -19.55
CA VAL A 456 -21.62 16.59 -19.03
C VAL A 456 -22.32 16.18 -17.75
N TYR A 457 -22.60 17.14 -16.86
CA TYR A 457 -23.35 16.87 -15.63
C TYR A 457 -24.78 16.38 -15.91
N GLN A 458 -25.49 16.99 -16.85
CA GLN A 458 -26.84 16.51 -17.22
C GLN A 458 -26.79 15.12 -17.84
N ALA A 459 -25.81 14.83 -18.69
CA ALA A 459 -25.62 13.50 -19.25
C ALA A 459 -25.29 12.45 -18.18
N LEU A 460 -24.50 12.81 -17.16
CA LEU A 460 -24.20 11.95 -16.01
C LEU A 460 -25.46 11.60 -15.23
N LEU A 461 -26.31 12.59 -14.95
CA LEU A 461 -27.59 12.35 -14.25
C LEU A 461 -28.51 11.43 -15.05
N LEU A 462 -28.62 11.63 -16.36
CA LEU A 462 -29.42 10.74 -17.23
C LEU A 462 -28.91 9.29 -17.21
N LEU A 463 -27.59 9.11 -17.24
CA LEU A 463 -26.98 7.77 -17.19
C LEU A 463 -27.16 7.12 -15.81
N TYR A 464 -27.06 7.91 -14.74
CA TYR A 464 -27.32 7.46 -13.37
C TYR A 464 -28.78 7.01 -13.20
N ASP A 465 -29.74 7.83 -13.63
CA ASP A 465 -31.17 7.50 -13.57
C ASP A 465 -31.48 6.22 -14.35
N PHE A 466 -30.80 6.00 -15.48
CA PHE A 466 -30.87 4.75 -16.23
C PHE A 466 -30.38 3.56 -15.40
N ASN A 467 -29.19 3.63 -14.77
CA ASN A 467 -28.67 2.56 -13.91
C ASN A 467 -29.63 2.26 -12.74
N MET A 468 -30.14 3.30 -12.08
CA MET A 468 -31.09 3.16 -10.98
C MET A 468 -32.36 2.41 -11.40
N LYS A 469 -32.90 2.72 -12.58
CA LYS A 469 -34.16 2.16 -13.06
C LYS A 469 -34.01 0.75 -13.64
N HIS A 470 -32.93 0.51 -14.38
CA HIS A 470 -32.79 -0.70 -15.20
C HIS A 470 -31.82 -1.74 -14.60
N ILE A 471 -30.92 -1.34 -13.70
CA ILE A 471 -29.92 -2.23 -13.10
C ILE A 471 -30.25 -2.45 -11.63
N TYR A 472 -30.17 -1.41 -10.80
CA TYR A 472 -30.25 -1.58 -9.34
C TYR A 472 -31.63 -1.98 -8.82
N LYS A 473 -32.70 -1.60 -9.53
CA LYS A 473 -34.09 -1.98 -9.23
C LYS A 473 -34.57 -3.22 -9.99
N HIS A 474 -33.67 -3.96 -10.63
CA HIS A 474 -34.03 -5.13 -11.41
C HIS A 474 -34.54 -6.27 -10.50
N GLU A 475 -35.67 -6.88 -10.84
CA GLU A 475 -36.39 -7.87 -10.03
C GLU A 475 -35.52 -9.10 -9.66
N THR A 476 -34.70 -9.56 -10.60
CA THR A 476 -33.74 -10.66 -10.39
C THR A 476 -32.80 -10.41 -9.20
N LEU A 477 -32.35 -9.17 -8.98
CA LEU A 477 -31.47 -8.84 -7.86
C LEU A 477 -32.26 -8.83 -6.54
N ALA A 478 -33.47 -8.25 -6.55
CA ALA A 478 -34.33 -8.19 -5.37
C ALA A 478 -34.72 -9.61 -4.87
N SER A 479 -35.02 -10.53 -5.79
CA SER A 479 -35.41 -11.91 -5.44
C SER A 479 -34.32 -12.69 -4.69
N LYS A 480 -33.04 -12.38 -4.93
CA LYS A 480 -31.88 -13.09 -4.35
C LYS A 480 -31.50 -12.64 -2.94
N ILE A 481 -32.08 -11.53 -2.47
CA ILE A 481 -31.74 -10.88 -1.19
C ILE A 481 -32.95 -10.86 -0.25
N HIS A 482 -34.13 -11.34 -0.67
CA HIS A 482 -35.39 -11.24 0.08
C HIS A 482 -35.33 -11.74 1.55
N GLU A 483 -34.53 -12.77 1.84
CA GLU A 483 -34.40 -13.30 3.22
C GLU A 483 -33.36 -12.57 4.08
N VAL A 484 -32.44 -11.83 3.46
CA VAL A 484 -31.30 -11.19 4.14
C VAL A 484 -31.75 -10.18 5.20
N PRO A 485 -32.73 -9.29 4.96
CA PRO A 485 -33.16 -8.32 5.96
C PRO A 485 -33.57 -8.97 7.29
N GLY A 486 -34.45 -9.97 7.23
CA GLY A 486 -34.91 -10.66 8.42
C GLY A 486 -33.83 -11.47 9.13
N GLN A 487 -32.88 -12.04 8.37
CA GLN A 487 -31.73 -12.74 8.96
C GLN A 487 -30.78 -11.77 9.67
N MET A 488 -30.53 -10.60 9.07
CA MET A 488 -29.61 -9.60 9.60
C MET A 488 -30.17 -8.95 10.85
N GLU A 489 -31.46 -8.62 10.85
CA GLU A 489 -32.15 -8.11 12.03
C GLU A 489 -32.09 -9.11 13.19
N ARG A 490 -32.39 -10.40 12.95
CA ARG A 490 -32.28 -11.43 13.99
C ARG A 490 -30.86 -11.59 14.53
N LEU A 491 -29.85 -11.51 13.66
CA LEU A 491 -28.45 -11.59 14.07
C LEU A 491 -28.04 -10.38 14.92
N PHE A 492 -28.50 -9.18 14.55
CA PHE A 492 -28.27 -7.95 15.30
C PHE A 492 -28.87 -8.05 16.70
N GLU A 493 -30.16 -8.39 16.82
CA GLU A 493 -30.83 -8.51 18.12
C GLU A 493 -30.18 -9.58 19.00
N ARG A 494 -29.81 -10.73 18.41
CA ARG A 494 -29.10 -11.77 19.14
C ARG A 494 -27.73 -11.30 19.64
N ALA A 495 -26.98 -10.55 18.82
CA ALA A 495 -25.70 -10.00 19.24
C ALA A 495 -25.88 -9.06 20.43
N CYS A 496 -26.88 -8.18 20.41
CA CYS A 496 -27.24 -7.32 21.55
C CYS A 496 -27.51 -8.15 22.82
N ASP A 497 -28.36 -9.18 22.71
CA ASP A 497 -28.71 -10.07 23.82
C ASP A 497 -27.47 -10.80 24.39
N ASP A 498 -26.62 -11.34 23.52
CA ASP A 498 -25.41 -12.06 23.91
C ASP A 498 -24.42 -11.12 24.61
N ILE A 499 -24.27 -9.87 24.15
CA ILE A 499 -23.45 -8.83 24.78
C ILE A 499 -24.02 -8.48 26.16
N SER A 500 -25.32 -8.18 26.26
CA SER A 500 -25.96 -7.82 27.53
C SER A 500 -25.88 -8.93 28.58
N ARG A 501 -25.86 -10.19 28.17
CA ARG A 501 -25.72 -11.35 29.06
C ARG A 501 -24.27 -11.74 29.36
N GLY A 502 -23.29 -11.10 28.70
CA GLY A 502 -21.89 -11.47 28.83
C GLY A 502 -21.58 -12.89 28.31
N ASN A 503 -22.26 -13.34 27.24
CA ASN A 503 -22.06 -14.67 26.68
C ASN A 503 -20.75 -14.77 25.88
N GLU A 504 -19.62 -14.95 26.59
CA GLU A 504 -18.27 -14.96 25.98
C GLU A 504 -18.03 -16.06 24.92
N ASN A 505 -18.93 -17.04 24.81
CA ASN A 505 -18.88 -18.10 23.79
C ASN A 505 -19.67 -17.76 22.52
N ALA A 506 -20.42 -16.66 22.51
CA ALA A 506 -21.17 -16.24 21.34
C ALA A 506 -20.22 -15.75 20.23
N PRO A 507 -20.62 -15.91 18.95
CA PRO A 507 -19.84 -15.45 17.80
C PRO A 507 -19.40 -13.97 17.89
N VAL A 508 -20.26 -13.09 18.42
CA VAL A 508 -19.92 -11.67 18.63
C VAL A 508 -18.70 -11.48 19.54
N PHE A 509 -18.55 -12.31 20.58
CA PHE A 509 -17.40 -12.24 21.45
C PHE A 509 -16.16 -12.85 20.80
N THR A 510 -16.30 -14.04 20.21
CA THR A 510 -15.15 -14.77 19.65
C THR A 510 -14.54 -14.06 18.45
N ASP A 511 -15.37 -13.46 17.61
CA ASP A 511 -14.97 -12.97 16.28
C ASP A 511 -14.76 -11.46 16.24
N HIS A 512 -15.30 -10.72 17.21
CA HIS A 512 -15.21 -9.26 17.26
C HIS A 512 -14.66 -8.78 18.60
N VAL A 513 -15.34 -8.99 19.72
CA VAL A 513 -14.91 -8.41 21.01
C VAL A 513 -13.51 -8.88 21.40
N ARG A 514 -13.11 -10.13 21.16
CA ARG A 514 -11.73 -10.58 21.45
C ARG A 514 -10.68 -9.92 20.55
N LEU A 515 -11.02 -9.59 19.30
CA LEU A 515 -10.13 -8.89 18.38
C LEU A 515 -10.05 -7.39 18.69
N VAL A 516 -11.19 -6.80 19.10
CA VAL A 516 -11.33 -5.39 19.47
C VAL A 516 -11.08 -5.17 20.97
N GLY A 517 -10.77 -6.21 21.74
CA GLY A 517 -10.22 -6.10 23.08
C GLY A 517 -11.20 -5.59 24.12
N LYS A 518 -10.79 -5.72 25.38
CA LYS A 518 -11.65 -5.43 26.53
C LYS A 518 -11.94 -3.94 26.70
N ASP A 519 -10.97 -3.07 26.44
CA ASP A 519 -11.17 -1.62 26.59
C ASP A 519 -12.32 -1.08 25.74
N TYR A 520 -12.54 -1.65 24.56
CA TYR A 520 -13.66 -1.28 23.68
C TYR A 520 -15.00 -1.82 24.20
N LEU A 521 -15.01 -3.04 24.75
CA LEU A 521 -16.19 -3.57 25.43
C LEU A 521 -16.59 -2.67 26.61
N ASP A 522 -15.62 -2.31 27.45
CA ASP A 522 -15.85 -1.50 28.65
C ASP A 522 -16.33 -0.07 28.28
N GLN A 523 -15.84 0.50 27.17
CA GLN A 523 -16.29 1.81 26.66
C GLN A 523 -17.75 1.79 26.17
N HIS A 524 -18.23 0.66 25.68
CA HIS A 524 -19.55 0.53 25.06
C HIS A 524 -20.49 -0.42 25.80
N GLU A 525 -20.15 -0.84 27.02
CA GLU A 525 -20.95 -1.76 27.84
C GLU A 525 -22.38 -1.24 28.06
N ALA A 526 -22.51 0.08 28.26
CA ALA A 526 -23.79 0.75 28.43
C ALA A 526 -24.67 0.75 27.16
N ASN A 527 -24.09 0.43 25.99
CA ASN A 527 -24.82 0.41 24.72
C ASN A 527 -24.40 -0.78 23.83
N PRO A 528 -24.93 -1.99 24.12
CA PRO A 528 -24.66 -3.21 23.36
C PRO A 528 -24.91 -3.09 21.85
N ALA A 529 -25.86 -2.22 21.45
CA ALA A 529 -26.21 -2.01 20.05
C ALA A 529 -25.05 -1.42 19.22
N ILE A 530 -24.15 -0.65 19.84
CA ILE A 530 -22.95 -0.12 19.15
C ILE A 530 -22.02 -1.28 18.75
N ILE A 531 -21.77 -2.19 19.67
CA ILE A 531 -20.90 -3.36 19.44
C ILE A 531 -21.58 -4.31 18.45
N ALA A 532 -22.90 -4.53 18.57
CA ALA A 532 -23.66 -5.35 17.62
C ALA A 532 -23.62 -4.76 16.19
N ARG A 533 -23.77 -3.44 16.04
CA ARG A 533 -23.62 -2.74 14.76
C ARG A 533 -22.24 -2.98 14.16
N ASP A 534 -21.18 -2.73 14.93
CA ASP A 534 -19.79 -2.87 14.45
C ASP A 534 -19.45 -4.31 14.11
N TYR A 535 -20.01 -5.27 14.85
CA TYR A 535 -19.89 -6.69 14.55
C TYR A 535 -20.56 -7.06 13.23
N VAL A 536 -21.84 -6.71 13.04
CA VAL A 536 -22.61 -7.09 11.85
C VAL A 536 -22.11 -6.35 10.60
N ALA A 537 -21.87 -5.04 10.69
CA ALA A 537 -21.31 -4.24 9.58
C ALA A 537 -19.91 -4.73 9.16
N GLY A 538 -19.14 -5.25 10.11
CA GLY A 538 -17.81 -5.77 9.88
C GLY A 538 -17.77 -7.13 9.17
N MET A 539 -18.89 -7.83 8.99
CA MET A 539 -18.92 -9.15 8.35
C MET A 539 -18.72 -9.08 6.84
N THR A 540 -18.24 -10.18 6.25
CA THR A 540 -18.33 -10.41 4.79
C THR A 540 -19.63 -11.13 4.47
N ASP A 541 -20.11 -11.06 3.23
CA ASP A 541 -21.40 -11.69 2.85
C ASP A 541 -21.38 -13.21 3.08
N ARG A 542 -20.25 -13.85 2.76
CA ARG A 542 -20.03 -15.27 2.99
C ARG A 542 -19.98 -15.61 4.49
N TYR A 543 -19.30 -14.77 5.28
CA TYR A 543 -19.20 -14.99 6.72
C TYR A 543 -20.56 -14.86 7.40
N PHE A 544 -21.30 -13.80 7.05
CA PHE A 544 -22.65 -13.57 7.51
C PHE A 544 -23.55 -14.80 7.29
N LYS A 545 -23.59 -15.34 6.06
CA LYS A 545 -24.37 -16.54 5.75
C LYS A 545 -23.97 -17.74 6.60
N LYS A 546 -22.67 -17.93 6.83
CA LYS A 546 -22.16 -19.01 7.68
C LYS A 546 -22.63 -18.86 9.13
N VAL A 547 -22.55 -17.66 9.70
CA VAL A 547 -22.98 -17.40 11.08
C VAL A 547 -24.47 -17.61 11.22
N VAL A 548 -25.28 -17.07 10.30
CA VAL A 548 -26.73 -17.24 10.29
C VAL A 548 -27.10 -18.72 10.21
N THR A 549 -26.51 -19.50 9.31
CA THR A 549 -26.79 -20.94 9.15
C THR A 549 -26.36 -21.79 10.35
N ALA A 550 -25.35 -21.35 11.11
CA ALA A 550 -24.92 -22.03 12.33
C ALA A 550 -25.74 -21.61 13.56
N SER A 551 -26.43 -20.47 13.48
CA SER A 551 -27.13 -19.80 14.57
C SER A 551 -28.63 -20.05 14.57
N PHE A 552 -29.20 -20.40 13.42
CA PHE A 552 -30.60 -20.67 13.14
C PHE A 552 -30.69 -21.92 12.26
#